data_AF-A0A7S2TMT3-F1
#
_entry.id   AF-A0A7S2TMT3-F1
#
_cell.length_a   1.000
_cell.length_b   1.000
_cell.length_c   1.000
_cell.angle_alpha   90.00
_cell.angle_beta   90.00
_cell.angle_gamma   90.00
#
_symmetry.space_group_name_H-M   'P 1'
#
loop_
_entity.id
_entity.type
_entity.pdbx_description
1 polymer ?
#
loop_
_entity_poly.entity_id
_entity_poly.type
_entity_poly.pdbx_seq_one_letter_code
_entity_poly.pdbx_strand_id
1 'polypeptide(L)'
;RQPKWFQREIKVSCGGRRSCYLATQDIISKLQSEIRRVKSGVLCLFLLDSNASLTVNENADPTVRTDMDGAMKRMAEKGAKSWSKGEGDPLAFRSALFGRSLTLPINNGYPSFGTWQGIYLCSWDPSSTNRTLIATCVELSSRVQNITISPAKRGVHPITADVTKAFLSEKKNKKRKTEKEGGGIPAMLYVMIQHTSASMGLSGVYHSSLDKALDLVVPETWNNEFFVHTYEGPDDMPGHV
;
A
#
# COMPACT_ATOMS: atom_id res chain seq x y z
N ARG A 1 16.19 -9.62 24.83
CA ARG A 1 16.02 -10.62 23.74
C ARG A 1 16.31 -9.91 22.44
N GLN A 2 17.24 -10.38 21.60
CA GLN A 2 17.40 -9.78 20.28
C GLN A 2 16.10 -9.97 19.48
N PRO A 3 15.67 -8.97 18.68
CA PRO A 3 14.52 -9.12 17.81
C PRO A 3 14.79 -10.30 16.87
N LYS A 4 13.83 -11.22 16.76
CA LYS A 4 13.93 -12.27 15.76
C LYS A 4 13.60 -11.64 14.42
N TRP A 5 14.51 -11.75 13.47
CA TRP A 5 14.31 -11.24 12.13
C TRP A 5 14.88 -12.22 11.11
N PHE A 6 14.43 -12.10 9.87
CA PHE A 6 15.02 -12.80 8.74
C PHE A 6 15.01 -11.88 7.51
N GLN A 7 15.90 -12.20 6.56
CA GLN A 7 15.90 -11.57 5.25
C GLN A 7 16.09 -12.63 4.17
N ARG A 8 15.34 -12.52 3.09
CA ARG A 8 15.40 -13.43 1.93
C ARG A 8 15.39 -12.63 0.64
N GLU A 9 16.22 -13.06 -0.29
CA GLU A 9 16.03 -12.73 -1.69
C GLU A 9 15.03 -13.73 -2.28
N ILE A 10 13.97 -13.22 -2.90
CA ILE A 10 12.95 -14.02 -3.56
C ILE A 10 12.75 -13.54 -4.99
N LYS A 11 12.52 -14.48 -5.93
CA LYS A 11 12.10 -14.17 -7.29
C LYS A 11 10.60 -14.28 -7.39
N VAL A 12 9.93 -13.25 -7.89
CA VAL A 12 8.48 -13.20 -8.10
C VAL A 12 8.21 -13.28 -9.58
N SER A 13 7.31 -14.18 -9.97
CA SER A 13 6.96 -14.39 -11.36
C SER A 13 6.14 -13.20 -11.89
N CYS A 14 6.50 -12.71 -13.06
CA CYS A 14 5.74 -11.74 -13.85
C CYS A 14 5.89 -12.11 -15.32
N GLY A 15 4.94 -11.80 -16.19
CA GLY A 15 5.10 -12.06 -17.62
C GLY A 15 3.80 -12.31 -18.36
N GLY A 16 3.91 -12.43 -19.68
CA GLY A 16 2.75 -12.50 -20.56
C GLY A 16 2.27 -11.11 -20.96
N ARG A 17 0.99 -11.01 -21.38
CA ARG A 17 0.43 -9.78 -21.98
C ARG A 17 0.02 -8.69 -20.99
N ARG A 18 0.17 -8.91 -19.68
CA ARG A 18 -0.31 -7.98 -18.63
C ARG A 18 0.86 -7.22 -18.02
N SER A 19 0.62 -6.06 -17.41
CA SER A 19 1.67 -5.33 -16.68
C SER A 19 1.45 -5.28 -15.18
N CYS A 20 0.23 -5.53 -14.69
CA CYS A 20 -0.07 -5.60 -13.26
C CYS A 20 -0.42 -7.03 -12.84
N TYR A 21 0.25 -7.53 -11.80
CA TYR A 21 0.22 -8.93 -11.37
C TYR A 21 -0.14 -9.03 -9.89
N LEU A 22 -1.15 -9.84 -9.56
CA LEU A 22 -1.45 -10.19 -8.17
C LEU A 22 -0.37 -11.16 -7.66
N ALA A 23 0.61 -10.63 -6.95
CA ALA A 23 1.82 -11.30 -6.49
C ALA A 23 1.70 -11.90 -5.08
N THR A 24 0.58 -11.67 -4.38
CA THR A 24 0.37 -12.11 -2.98
C THR A 24 0.74 -13.57 -2.77
N GLN A 25 0.12 -14.49 -3.51
CA GLN A 25 0.32 -15.92 -3.29
C GLN A 25 1.76 -16.36 -3.58
N ASP A 26 2.36 -15.78 -4.62
CA ASP A 26 3.72 -16.11 -5.03
C ASP A 26 4.76 -15.65 -3.98
N ILE A 27 4.59 -14.44 -3.44
CA ILE A 27 5.44 -13.91 -2.37
C ILE A 27 5.23 -14.69 -1.08
N ILE A 28 3.98 -14.91 -0.66
CA ILE A 28 3.69 -15.55 0.63
C ILE A 28 4.15 -16.99 0.66
N SER A 29 3.94 -17.76 -0.42
CA SER A 29 4.41 -19.15 -0.49
C SER A 29 5.92 -19.28 -0.29
N LYS A 30 6.70 -18.33 -0.83
CA LYS A 30 8.16 -18.29 -0.69
C LYS A 30 8.65 -17.92 0.71
N LEU A 31 7.85 -17.19 1.49
CA LEU A 31 8.18 -16.74 2.84
C LEU A 31 7.51 -17.57 3.94
N GLN A 32 6.61 -18.49 3.57
CA GLN A 32 5.65 -19.14 4.46
C GLN A 32 6.28 -19.86 5.67
N SER A 33 7.44 -20.50 5.49
CA SER A 33 8.11 -21.30 6.53
C SER A 33 8.64 -20.44 7.68
N GLU A 34 8.97 -19.18 7.40
CA GLU A 34 9.58 -18.25 8.36
C GLU A 34 8.56 -17.23 8.87
N ILE A 35 7.76 -16.64 7.98
CA ILE A 35 6.77 -15.63 8.34
C ILE A 35 5.74 -16.16 9.34
N ARG A 36 5.36 -17.44 9.25
CA ARG A 36 4.45 -18.10 10.21
C ARG A 36 4.95 -18.11 11.65
N ARG A 37 6.25 -17.93 11.87
CA ARG A 37 6.87 -17.88 13.21
C ARG A 37 6.79 -16.49 13.84
N VAL A 38 6.44 -15.46 13.05
CA VAL A 38 6.35 -14.07 13.47
C VAL A 38 4.93 -13.78 13.95
N LYS A 39 4.72 -13.68 15.28
CA LYS A 39 3.37 -13.44 15.82
C LYS A 39 2.87 -12.02 15.55
N SER A 40 3.74 -11.03 15.72
CA SER A 40 3.49 -9.63 15.36
C SER A 40 4.79 -9.05 14.84
N GLY A 41 4.72 -8.21 13.82
CA GLY A 41 5.93 -7.66 13.23
C GLY A 41 5.66 -6.80 12.02
N VAL A 42 6.73 -6.56 11.26
CA VAL A 42 6.68 -5.82 10.01
C VAL A 42 7.43 -6.61 8.95
N LEU A 43 6.85 -6.69 7.75
CA LEU A 43 7.47 -7.21 6.54
C LEU A 43 7.75 -6.02 5.61
N CYS A 44 9.01 -5.83 5.28
CA CYS A 44 9.45 -4.89 4.26
C CYS A 44 9.83 -5.68 3.01
N LEU A 45 9.14 -5.42 1.91
CA LEU A 45 9.48 -5.89 0.58
C LEU A 45 10.19 -4.76 -0.15
N PHE A 46 11.37 -5.04 -0.72
CA PHE A 46 12.10 -4.09 -1.53
C PHE A 46 12.40 -4.70 -2.89
N LEU A 47 11.87 -4.10 -3.95
CA LEU A 47 12.01 -4.55 -5.33
C LEU A 47 13.34 -4.08 -5.92
N LEU A 48 14.15 -5.02 -6.42
CA LEU A 48 15.44 -4.77 -7.06
C LEU A 48 15.29 -4.51 -8.57
N ASP A 49 14.39 -3.60 -8.94
CA ASP A 49 14.13 -3.25 -10.34
C ASP A 49 13.67 -1.78 -10.48
N SER A 50 14.31 -1.02 -11.37
CA SER A 50 14.00 0.39 -11.62
C SER A 50 12.74 0.60 -12.47
N ASN A 51 12.22 -0.44 -13.10
CA ASN A 51 11.20 -0.41 -14.12
C ASN A 51 9.92 -1.17 -13.70
N ALA A 52 9.84 -1.51 -12.42
CA ALA A 52 8.69 -2.14 -11.80
C ALA A 52 8.41 -1.52 -10.43
N SER A 53 7.22 -1.77 -9.89
CA SER A 53 6.78 -1.23 -8.60
C SER A 53 5.95 -2.25 -7.82
N LEU A 54 5.80 -1.98 -6.52
CA LEU A 54 4.94 -2.75 -5.62
C LEU A 54 3.83 -1.86 -5.08
N THR A 55 2.62 -2.38 -4.98
CA THR A 55 1.50 -1.71 -4.31
C THR A 55 0.57 -2.73 -3.64
N VAL A 56 -0.40 -2.26 -2.87
CA VAL A 56 -1.52 -3.05 -2.36
C VAL A 56 -2.79 -2.53 -3.02
N ASN A 57 -3.56 -3.43 -3.63
CA ASN A 57 -4.83 -3.06 -4.27
C ASN A 57 -5.83 -4.22 -4.20
N GLU A 58 -7.02 -4.03 -4.77
CA GLU A 58 -8.11 -5.00 -4.81
C GLU A 58 -7.67 -6.32 -5.44
N ASN A 59 -7.98 -7.45 -4.82
CA ASN A 59 -7.52 -8.78 -5.22
C ASN A 59 -8.63 -9.66 -5.85
N ALA A 60 -9.86 -9.16 -5.92
CA ALA A 60 -11.04 -9.94 -6.34
C ALA A 60 -11.33 -9.78 -7.84
N ASP A 61 -11.55 -8.56 -8.35
CA ASP A 61 -11.82 -8.36 -9.77
C ASP A 61 -10.53 -8.37 -10.62
N PRO A 62 -10.37 -9.31 -11.58
CA PRO A 62 -9.24 -9.30 -12.49
C PRO A 62 -9.13 -8.06 -13.39
N THR A 63 -10.21 -7.31 -13.62
CA THR A 63 -10.19 -6.10 -14.47
C THR A 63 -9.36 -4.97 -13.85
N VAL A 64 -9.25 -4.91 -12.52
CA VAL A 64 -8.42 -3.95 -11.77
C VAL A 64 -6.97 -3.92 -12.29
N ARG A 65 -6.44 -5.09 -12.70
CA ARG A 65 -5.10 -5.19 -13.29
C ARG A 65 -4.98 -4.43 -14.61
N THR A 66 -6.00 -4.53 -15.46
CA THR A 66 -6.06 -3.86 -16.76
C THR A 66 -6.24 -2.37 -16.59
N ASP A 67 -7.14 -1.99 -15.67
CA ASP A 67 -7.50 -0.61 -15.40
C ASP A 67 -6.36 0.16 -14.73
N MET A 68 -5.66 -0.45 -13.77
CA MET A 68 -4.43 0.13 -13.20
C MET A 68 -3.36 0.36 -14.28
N ASP A 69 -3.14 -0.61 -15.17
CA ASP A 69 -2.16 -0.43 -16.27
C ASP A 69 -2.57 0.71 -17.22
N GLY A 70 -3.86 0.77 -17.58
CA GLY A 70 -4.43 1.84 -18.39
C GLY A 70 -4.30 3.23 -17.76
N ALA A 71 -4.62 3.35 -16.47
CA ALA A 71 -4.47 4.59 -15.72
C ALA A 71 -3.02 5.06 -15.66
N MET A 72 -2.09 4.15 -15.32
CA MET A 72 -0.66 4.44 -15.25
C MET A 72 -0.10 4.84 -16.62
N LYS A 73 -0.58 4.20 -17.69
CA LYS A 73 -0.23 4.59 -19.07
C LYS A 73 -0.68 6.01 -19.39
N ARG A 74 -1.94 6.36 -19.10
CA ARG A 74 -2.47 7.71 -19.35
C ARG A 74 -1.78 8.78 -18.51
N MET A 75 -1.50 8.51 -17.24
CA MET A 75 -0.74 9.42 -16.38
C MET A 75 0.67 9.65 -16.95
N ALA A 76 1.36 8.58 -17.37
CA ALA A 76 2.69 8.69 -17.98
C ALA A 76 2.66 9.48 -19.30
N GLU A 77 1.66 9.27 -20.16
CA GLU A 77 1.50 10.00 -21.42
C GLU A 77 1.20 11.49 -21.19
N LYS A 78 0.38 11.82 -20.18
CA LYS A 78 0.09 13.21 -19.78
C LYS A 78 1.35 13.90 -19.24
N GLY A 79 2.14 13.18 -18.42
CA GLY A 79 3.44 13.64 -17.93
C GLY A 79 4.45 13.87 -19.07
N ALA A 80 4.54 12.92 -20.01
CA ALA A 80 5.45 12.98 -21.14
C ALA A 80 5.22 14.19 -22.06
N LYS A 81 3.96 14.62 -22.23
CA LYS A 81 3.64 15.86 -22.97
C LYS A 81 4.18 17.12 -22.30
N SER A 82 4.42 17.07 -20.99
CA SER A 82 4.89 18.21 -20.19
C SER A 82 6.41 18.20 -19.99
N TRP A 83 7.09 17.08 -20.26
CA TRP A 83 8.55 16.98 -20.16
C TRP A 83 9.22 17.67 -21.36
N SER A 84 10.23 18.49 -21.09
CA SER A 84 11.03 19.12 -22.15
C SER A 84 11.70 18.05 -23.02
N LYS A 85 11.51 18.16 -24.34
CA LYS A 85 12.26 17.45 -25.40
C LYS A 85 12.55 15.95 -25.15
N GLY A 86 11.58 15.19 -24.63
CA GLY A 86 11.65 13.71 -24.64
C GLY A 86 12.63 13.08 -23.64
N GLU A 87 13.01 13.79 -22.57
CA GLU A 87 13.99 13.29 -21.59
C GLU A 87 13.42 12.30 -20.55
N GLY A 88 12.11 12.24 -20.36
CA GLY A 88 11.52 11.36 -19.35
C GLY A 88 11.18 9.97 -19.89
N ASP A 89 11.65 8.93 -19.20
CA ASP A 89 11.28 7.54 -19.47
C ASP A 89 9.89 7.25 -18.86
N PRO A 90 8.85 6.98 -19.69
CA PRO A 90 7.51 6.64 -19.20
C PRO A 90 7.51 5.42 -18.27
N LEU A 91 8.43 4.49 -18.46
CA LEU A 91 8.56 3.27 -17.65
C LEU A 91 9.04 3.60 -16.23
N ALA A 92 10.14 4.36 -16.13
CA ALA A 92 10.64 4.86 -14.86
C ALA A 92 9.61 5.73 -14.12
N PHE A 93 8.86 6.57 -14.84
CA PHE A 93 7.78 7.37 -14.26
C PHE A 93 6.69 6.52 -13.61
N ARG A 94 6.20 5.49 -14.31
CA ARG A 94 5.20 4.56 -13.75
C ARG A 94 5.72 3.84 -12.51
N SER A 95 6.97 3.36 -12.55
CA SER A 95 7.61 2.73 -11.38
C SER A 95 7.69 3.68 -10.18
N ALA A 96 7.95 4.96 -10.41
CA ALA A 96 8.05 5.97 -9.36
C ALA A 96 6.72 6.29 -8.67
N LEU A 97 5.57 6.15 -9.36
CA LEU A 97 4.25 6.49 -8.81
C LEU A 97 3.82 5.57 -7.64
N PHE A 98 3.97 4.25 -7.78
CA PHE A 98 3.64 3.30 -6.70
C PHE A 98 4.83 3.04 -5.76
N GLY A 99 6.07 3.17 -6.27
CA GLY A 99 7.28 2.95 -5.50
C GLY A 99 7.76 1.50 -5.50
N ARG A 100 8.97 1.29 -4.96
CA ARG A 100 9.68 0.00 -4.99
C ARG A 100 9.69 -0.72 -3.66
N SER A 101 9.21 -0.07 -2.60
CA SER A 101 9.15 -0.65 -1.28
C SER A 101 7.72 -0.71 -0.79
N LEU A 102 7.37 -1.86 -0.22
CA LEU A 102 6.10 -2.07 0.44
C LEU A 102 6.38 -2.58 1.85
N THR A 103 5.91 -1.82 2.84
CA THR A 103 5.95 -2.22 4.24
C THR A 103 4.56 -2.72 4.63
N LEU A 104 4.48 -3.86 5.30
CA LEU A 104 3.23 -4.52 5.69
C LEU A 104 3.27 -4.94 7.16
N PRO A 105 2.20 -4.72 7.95
CA PRO A 105 2.11 -5.20 9.32
C PRO A 105 1.83 -6.71 9.31
N ILE A 106 2.57 -7.46 10.11
CA ILE A 106 2.35 -8.90 10.30
C ILE A 106 1.53 -9.13 11.58
N ASN A 107 0.50 -9.96 11.45
CA ASN A 107 -0.30 -10.46 12.57
C ASN A 107 -0.51 -11.97 12.40
N ASN A 108 -0.18 -12.74 13.43
CA ASN A 108 -0.23 -14.21 13.44
C ASN A 108 0.43 -14.87 12.23
N GLY A 109 1.58 -14.34 11.82
CA GLY A 109 2.40 -14.89 10.75
C GLY A 109 1.86 -14.68 9.35
N TYR A 110 0.99 -13.69 9.16
CA TYR A 110 0.44 -13.29 7.87
C TYR A 110 0.37 -11.75 7.78
N PRO A 111 0.54 -11.13 6.60
CA PRO A 111 0.30 -9.69 6.45
C PRO A 111 -1.15 -9.33 6.75
N SER A 112 -1.37 -8.23 7.47
CA SER A 112 -2.70 -7.84 7.94
C SER A 112 -3.47 -7.08 6.86
N PHE A 113 -3.83 -7.77 5.77
CA PHE A 113 -4.66 -7.21 4.70
C PHE A 113 -6.12 -7.02 5.14
N GLY A 114 -6.80 -6.03 4.55
CA GLY A 114 -8.26 -6.03 4.46
C GLY A 114 -8.76 -7.14 3.52
N THR A 115 -10.06 -7.41 3.54
CA THR A 115 -10.71 -8.51 2.79
C THR A 115 -10.28 -8.56 1.32
N TRP A 116 -10.28 -7.39 0.68
CA TRP A 116 -10.02 -7.26 -0.75
C TRP A 116 -8.58 -6.88 -1.07
N GLN A 117 -7.69 -6.75 -0.09
CA GLN A 117 -6.33 -6.28 -0.37
C GLN A 117 -5.39 -7.43 -0.76
N GLY A 118 -4.54 -7.17 -1.75
CA GLY A 118 -3.46 -8.05 -2.17
C GLY A 118 -2.25 -7.28 -2.66
N ILE A 119 -1.08 -7.92 -2.65
CA ILE A 119 0.16 -7.35 -3.17
C ILE A 119 0.15 -7.42 -4.69
N TYR A 120 0.36 -6.27 -5.31
CA TYR A 120 0.56 -6.13 -6.73
C TYR A 120 2.03 -5.91 -7.06
N LEU A 121 2.52 -6.66 -8.03
CA LEU A 121 3.75 -6.35 -8.76
C LEU A 121 3.34 -5.70 -10.09
N CYS A 122 3.71 -4.45 -10.30
CA CYS A 122 3.50 -3.78 -11.58
C CYS A 122 4.83 -3.76 -12.34
N SER A 123 4.88 -4.48 -13.45
CA SER A 123 6.07 -4.70 -14.28
C SER A 123 5.71 -4.43 -15.73
N TRP A 124 6.23 -3.34 -16.28
CA TRP A 124 5.91 -2.90 -17.64
C TRP A 124 6.99 -3.23 -18.67
N ASP A 125 8.13 -3.78 -18.25
CA ASP A 125 9.11 -4.36 -19.16
C ASP A 125 8.74 -5.83 -19.47
N PRO A 126 8.31 -6.14 -20.72
CA PRO A 126 7.85 -7.47 -21.12
C PRO A 126 9.01 -8.47 -21.34
N SER A 127 10.26 -8.00 -21.42
CA SER A 127 11.41 -8.87 -21.68
C SER A 127 11.80 -9.73 -20.48
N SER A 128 11.42 -9.32 -19.27
CA SER A 128 11.77 -10.01 -18.04
C SER A 128 10.57 -10.71 -17.41
N THR A 129 10.72 -12.01 -17.18
CA THR A 129 9.68 -12.90 -16.65
C THR A 129 9.71 -13.08 -15.13
N ASN A 130 10.63 -12.40 -14.46
CA ASN A 130 10.76 -12.46 -13.01
C ASN A 130 11.22 -11.10 -12.48
N ARG A 131 10.90 -10.81 -11.22
CA ARG A 131 11.46 -9.68 -10.48
C ARG A 131 12.02 -10.15 -9.15
N THR A 132 13.17 -9.61 -8.78
CA THR A 132 13.84 -9.96 -7.52
C THR A 132 13.42 -8.99 -6.43
N LEU A 133 13.02 -9.52 -5.27
CA LEU A 133 12.68 -8.75 -4.08
C LEU A 133 13.57 -9.18 -2.92
N ILE A 134 13.99 -8.21 -2.10
CA ILE A 134 14.50 -8.45 -0.76
C ILE A 134 13.32 -8.35 0.21
N ALA A 135 12.97 -9.47 0.85
CA ALA A 135 11.97 -9.55 1.89
C ALA A 135 12.66 -9.56 3.25
N THR A 136 12.50 -8.48 4.03
CA THR A 136 13.01 -8.37 5.40
C THR A 136 11.84 -8.41 6.36
N CYS A 137 11.82 -9.36 7.29
CA CYS A 137 10.77 -9.43 8.30
C CYS A 137 11.37 -9.34 9.69
N VAL A 138 10.79 -8.47 10.52
CA VAL A 138 11.21 -8.23 11.90
C VAL A 138 10.05 -8.55 12.81
N GLU A 139 10.24 -9.50 13.73
CA GLU A 139 9.31 -9.75 14.83
C GLU A 139 9.41 -8.59 15.82
N LEU A 140 8.28 -7.93 16.03
CA LEU A 140 8.13 -6.90 17.04
C LEU A 140 7.35 -7.50 18.21
N SER A 141 7.74 -7.15 19.44
CA SER A 141 7.01 -7.55 20.64
C SER A 141 5.73 -6.72 20.86
N SER A 142 5.14 -6.20 19.78
CA SER A 142 4.14 -5.13 19.81
C SER A 142 2.70 -5.63 19.81
N ARG A 143 1.82 -4.77 20.32
CA ARG A 143 0.37 -4.88 20.22
C ARG A 143 -0.06 -4.54 18.79
N VAL A 144 -0.99 -5.32 18.23
CA VAL A 144 -1.70 -5.02 16.98
C VAL A 144 -3.13 -4.66 17.33
N GLN A 145 -3.67 -3.60 16.74
CA GLN A 145 -5.03 -3.16 16.95
C GLN A 145 -5.63 -2.67 15.64
N ASN A 146 -6.83 -3.15 15.32
CA ASN A 146 -7.64 -2.62 14.23
C ASN A 146 -8.53 -1.51 14.76
N ILE A 147 -8.68 -0.44 13.98
CA ILE A 147 -9.51 0.71 14.31
C ILE A 147 -10.42 0.95 13.11
N THR A 148 -11.72 1.01 13.34
CA THR A 148 -12.68 1.37 12.31
C THR A 148 -12.90 2.87 12.33
N ILE A 149 -12.71 3.50 11.17
CA ILE A 149 -13.01 4.90 10.94
C ILE A 149 -14.17 4.96 9.95
N SER A 150 -15.18 5.78 10.25
CA SER A 150 -16.39 5.90 9.42
C SER A 150 -16.56 7.35 8.98
N PRO A 151 -15.90 7.77 7.88
CA PRO A 151 -16.09 9.10 7.32
C PRO A 151 -17.53 9.28 6.84
N ALA A 152 -18.11 10.46 7.05
CA ALA A 152 -19.50 10.73 6.70
C ALA A 152 -19.74 10.89 5.18
N LYS A 153 -18.68 11.23 4.42
CA LYS A 153 -18.71 11.45 2.96
C LYS A 153 -17.32 11.24 2.35
N ARG A 154 -17.25 11.12 1.03
CA ARG A 154 -15.99 11.14 0.26
C ARG A 154 -15.16 12.38 0.60
N GLY A 155 -13.84 12.19 0.59
CA GLY A 155 -12.86 13.27 0.70
C GLY A 155 -11.76 12.97 1.71
N VAL A 156 -10.99 14.01 2.02
CA VAL A 156 -9.91 13.92 3.00
C VAL A 156 -10.49 14.16 4.40
N HIS A 157 -10.04 13.37 5.39
CA HIS A 157 -10.49 13.46 6.78
C HIS A 157 -9.30 13.38 7.75
N PRO A 158 -9.21 14.27 8.76
CA PRO A 158 -8.18 14.16 9.78
C PRO A 158 -8.50 13.01 10.74
N ILE A 159 -7.60 12.03 10.84
CA ILE A 159 -7.80 10.82 11.67
C ILE A 159 -6.83 10.72 12.86
N THR A 160 -6.00 11.75 13.09
CA THR A 160 -4.98 11.75 14.15
C THR A 160 -5.58 11.52 15.53
N ALA A 161 -6.73 12.12 15.82
CA ALA A 161 -7.41 11.97 17.11
C ALA A 161 -7.94 10.55 17.32
N ASP A 162 -8.52 9.94 16.27
CA ASP A 162 -9.05 8.57 16.31
C ASP A 162 -7.94 7.55 16.56
N VAL A 163 -6.84 7.65 15.79
CA VAL A 163 -5.63 6.83 15.97
C VAL A 163 -5.07 7.04 17.39
N THR A 164 -4.86 8.28 17.81
CA THR A 164 -4.33 8.59 19.15
C THR A 164 -5.18 8.01 20.26
N LYS A 165 -6.51 8.17 20.19
CA LYS A 165 -7.45 7.65 21.19
C LYS A 165 -7.40 6.14 21.28
N ALA A 166 -7.30 5.44 20.16
CA ALA A 166 -7.21 3.97 20.14
C ALA A 166 -5.97 3.45 20.89
N PHE A 167 -4.83 4.13 20.77
CA PHE A 167 -3.58 3.72 21.43
C PHE A 167 -3.43 4.24 22.87
N LEU A 168 -4.09 5.34 23.25
CA LEU A 168 -4.02 5.90 24.61
C LEU A 168 -5.11 5.42 25.57
N SER A 169 -6.31 5.07 25.08
CA SER A 169 -7.50 4.82 25.92
C SER A 169 -7.39 3.61 26.87
N GLU A 170 -6.48 2.67 26.64
CA GLU A 170 -6.30 1.50 27.51
C GLU A 170 -5.53 1.76 28.82
N LYS A 171 -4.86 2.91 28.97
CA LYS A 171 -4.18 3.25 30.25
C LYS A 171 -5.15 3.44 31.42
N LYS A 172 -6.44 3.71 31.17
CA LYS A 172 -7.42 4.00 32.24
C LYS A 172 -7.94 2.78 33.01
N ASN A 173 -7.74 1.55 32.51
CA ASN A 173 -8.22 0.32 33.18
C ASN A 173 -7.20 -0.32 34.14
N LYS A 174 -5.99 0.22 34.28
CA LYS A 174 -5.05 -0.16 35.34
C LYS A 174 -4.83 1.01 36.30
N LYS A 175 -5.52 0.97 37.45
CA LYS A 175 -5.17 1.78 38.62
C LYS A 175 -3.68 1.60 38.96
N ARG A 176 -2.86 2.60 38.63
CA ARG A 176 -1.57 2.94 39.24
C ARG A 176 -1.42 4.45 39.05
N LYS A 177 -1.77 5.27 40.05
CA LYS A 177 -0.85 5.84 41.06
C LYS A 177 0.54 6.15 40.47
N THR A 178 0.90 7.44 40.60
CA THR A 178 2.12 8.16 40.17
C THR A 178 2.23 8.50 38.69
N GLU A 179 1.46 9.49 38.25
CA GLU A 179 1.89 10.38 37.15
C GLU A 179 2.94 11.35 37.73
N LYS A 180 4.21 10.97 37.61
CA LYS A 180 5.24 11.99 37.32
C LYS A 180 5.07 12.30 35.84
N GLU A 181 4.99 13.58 35.50
CA GLU A 181 5.19 14.10 34.14
C GLU A 181 6.60 13.68 33.68
N GLY A 182 6.72 12.45 33.20
CA GLY A 182 7.93 11.85 32.65
C GLY A 182 7.62 11.44 31.23
N GLY A 183 8.32 12.05 30.27
CA GLY A 183 8.16 11.79 28.85
C GLY A 183 8.10 10.29 28.56
N GLY A 184 7.07 9.88 27.82
CA GLY A 184 6.91 8.49 27.43
C GLY A 184 8.14 7.98 26.67
N ILE A 185 8.39 6.67 26.74
CA ILE A 185 9.44 6.04 25.94
C ILE A 185 9.07 6.20 24.46
N PRO A 186 9.97 6.69 23.58
CA PRO A 186 9.73 6.71 22.14
C PRO A 186 9.31 5.34 21.63
N ALA A 187 8.25 5.30 20.82
CA ALA A 187 7.72 4.06 20.26
C ALA A 187 7.51 4.21 18.75
N MET A 188 7.66 3.11 18.03
CA MET A 188 7.29 3.03 16.62
C MET A 188 5.82 2.65 16.52
N LEU A 189 5.02 3.51 15.87
CA LEU A 189 3.66 3.21 15.48
C LEU A 189 3.63 3.05 13.97
N TYR A 190 3.23 1.86 13.51
CA TYR A 190 3.01 1.58 12.10
C TYR A 190 1.50 1.44 11.86
N VAL A 191 0.98 2.26 10.95
CA VAL A 191 -0.45 2.31 10.61
C VAL A 191 -0.60 1.97 9.13
N MET A 192 -1.50 1.05 8.82
CA MET A 192 -1.87 0.66 7.46
C MET A 192 -3.38 0.75 7.32
N ILE A 193 -3.86 1.27 6.20
CA ILE A 193 -5.28 1.24 5.84
C ILE A 193 -5.65 -0.14 5.30
N GLN A 194 -6.76 -0.70 5.80
CA GLN A 194 -7.35 -1.96 5.35
C GLN A 194 -8.55 -1.72 4.42
N HIS A 195 -8.36 -0.92 3.39
CA HIS A 195 -9.35 -0.58 2.36
C HIS A 195 -8.62 -0.35 1.04
N THR A 196 -9.26 -0.62 -0.08
CA THR A 196 -8.66 -0.52 -1.43
C THR A 196 -8.82 0.88 -2.00
N SER A 197 -9.98 1.51 -1.80
CA SER A 197 -10.30 2.87 -2.29
C SER A 197 -9.97 3.99 -1.28
N ALA A 198 -8.96 3.80 -0.42
CA ALA A 198 -8.56 4.80 0.57
C ALA A 198 -7.05 4.84 0.81
N SER A 199 -6.51 6.05 0.95
CA SER A 199 -5.09 6.29 1.20
C SER A 199 -4.86 7.13 2.45
N MET A 200 -3.64 7.08 2.98
CA MET A 200 -3.22 7.83 4.17
C MET A 200 -2.00 8.68 3.84
N GLY A 201 -2.02 9.94 4.28
CA GLY A 201 -0.89 10.85 4.16
C GLY A 201 -0.66 11.60 5.47
N LEU A 202 0.56 12.12 5.62
CA LEU A 202 0.89 13.08 6.67
C LEU A 202 0.87 14.48 6.05
N SER A 203 0.05 15.37 6.61
CA SER A 203 0.00 16.78 6.23
C SER A 203 -0.08 17.67 7.47
N GLY A 204 0.64 18.79 7.46
CA GLY A 204 0.60 19.78 8.54
C GLY A 204 -0.68 20.64 8.53
N VAL A 205 -1.39 20.69 7.41
CA VAL A 205 -2.64 21.44 7.28
C VAL A 205 -3.64 20.60 6.49
N TYR A 206 -4.86 20.47 7.01
CA TYR A 206 -5.97 19.94 6.24
C TYR A 206 -6.31 20.93 5.12
N HIS A 207 -6.20 20.50 3.87
CA HIS A 207 -6.63 21.31 2.74
C HIS A 207 -7.72 20.58 1.96
N SER A 208 -8.91 21.17 1.94
CA SER A 208 -10.05 20.71 1.13
C SER A 208 -9.77 20.67 -0.38
N SER A 209 -8.63 21.21 -0.84
CA SER A 209 -8.22 21.17 -2.24
C SER A 209 -7.48 19.88 -2.60
N LEU A 210 -6.99 19.11 -1.62
CA LEU A 210 -6.26 17.88 -1.89
C LEU A 210 -7.15 16.86 -2.61
N ASP A 211 -8.42 16.76 -2.20
CA ASP A 211 -9.42 15.93 -2.89
C ASP A 211 -9.54 16.32 -4.37
N LYS A 212 -9.73 17.63 -4.65
CA LYS A 212 -9.78 18.15 -6.02
C LYS A 212 -8.49 17.91 -6.81
N ALA A 213 -7.34 17.95 -6.14
CA ALA A 213 -6.06 17.68 -6.79
C ALA A 213 -5.94 16.20 -7.19
N LEU A 214 -6.41 15.27 -6.35
CA LEU A 214 -6.47 13.85 -6.67
C LEU A 214 -7.42 13.59 -7.84
N ASP A 215 -8.60 14.24 -7.87
CA ASP A 215 -9.54 14.16 -8.99
C ASP A 215 -8.95 14.67 -10.32
N LEU A 216 -7.95 15.55 -10.29
CA LEU A 216 -7.24 16.00 -11.51
C LEU A 216 -6.19 15.01 -12.00
N VAL A 217 -5.68 14.16 -11.11
CA VAL A 217 -4.71 13.10 -11.41
C VAL A 217 -5.43 11.89 -11.98
N VAL A 218 -6.51 11.45 -11.30
CA VAL A 218 -7.37 10.34 -11.71
C VAL A 218 -8.83 10.82 -11.76
N PRO A 219 -9.28 11.40 -12.89
CA PRO A 219 -10.65 11.90 -13.04
C PRO A 219 -11.69 10.79 -13.01
N GLU A 220 -12.84 11.07 -12.38
CA GLU A 220 -14.00 10.17 -12.39
C GLU A 220 -14.56 9.91 -13.80
N THR A 221 -14.31 10.83 -14.74
CA THR A 221 -14.71 10.65 -16.15
C THR A 221 -14.07 9.40 -16.78
N TRP A 222 -12.94 8.93 -16.24
CA TRP A 222 -12.25 7.74 -16.72
C TRP A 222 -13.09 6.47 -16.62
N ASN A 223 -14.07 6.41 -15.71
CA ASN A 223 -15.04 5.32 -15.62
C ASN A 223 -15.89 5.16 -16.88
N ASN A 224 -16.16 6.27 -17.56
CA ASN A 224 -16.95 6.28 -18.80
C ASN A 224 -16.07 6.24 -20.06
N GLU A 225 -14.75 6.44 -19.91
CA GLU A 225 -13.81 6.52 -21.03
C GLU A 225 -13.03 5.23 -21.27
N PHE A 226 -12.60 4.53 -20.21
CA PHE A 226 -11.79 3.33 -20.38
C PHE A 226 -11.76 2.32 -19.23
N PHE A 227 -12.11 2.67 -17.99
CA PHE A 227 -12.15 1.66 -16.93
C PHE A 227 -13.23 0.62 -17.24
N VAL A 228 -12.90 -0.64 -16.99
CA VAL A 228 -13.75 -1.79 -17.29
C VAL A 228 -14.40 -2.34 -16.02
N HIS A 229 -13.80 -2.12 -14.85
CA HIS A 229 -14.28 -2.65 -13.57
C HIS A 229 -15.78 -2.43 -13.35
N THR A 230 -16.49 -3.54 -13.15
CA THR A 230 -17.96 -3.56 -13.11
C THR A 230 -18.54 -3.97 -11.76
N TYR A 231 -17.73 -4.39 -10.79
CA TYR A 231 -18.24 -5.08 -9.59
C TYR A 231 -18.76 -4.14 -8.50
N GLU A 232 -18.17 -2.95 -8.32
CA GLU A 232 -18.49 -2.07 -7.17
C GLU A 232 -19.08 -0.69 -7.56
N GLY A 233 -19.39 -0.49 -8.86
CA GLY A 233 -20.10 0.69 -9.36
C GLY A 233 -19.21 1.73 -10.06
N PRO A 234 -19.81 2.81 -10.59
CA PRO A 234 -19.14 3.72 -11.52
C PRO A 234 -18.15 4.69 -10.87
N ASP A 235 -17.97 4.72 -9.55
CA ASP A 235 -17.06 5.66 -8.87
C ASP A 235 -15.87 4.96 -8.18
N ASP A 236 -15.74 3.65 -8.32
CA ASP A 236 -14.82 2.88 -7.47
C ASP A 236 -13.38 2.83 -8.00
N MET A 237 -13.19 2.66 -9.32
CA MET A 237 -11.85 2.56 -9.90
C MET A 237 -10.94 3.77 -9.72
N PRO A 238 -11.41 5.02 -9.84
CA PRO A 238 -10.57 6.17 -9.53
C PRO A 238 -10.08 6.15 -8.09
N GLY A 239 -10.85 5.58 -7.15
CA GLY A 239 -10.45 5.44 -5.76
C GLY A 239 -9.39 4.36 -5.53
N HIS A 240 -9.41 3.29 -6.33
CA HIS A 240 -8.38 2.23 -6.30
C HIS A 240 -7.02 2.67 -6.84
N VAL A 241 -6.97 3.67 -7.75
CA VAL A 241 -5.74 4.15 -8.41
C VAL A 241 -5.06 5.25 -7.61
#